data_AF-A0AB37GV99-F1
#
_entry.id   AF-A0AB37GV99-F1
#
_cell.length_a   1.000
_cell.length_b   1.000
_cell.length_c   1.000
_cell.angle_alpha   90.00
_cell.angle_beta   90.00
_cell.angle_gamma   90.00
#
_symmetry.space_group_name_H-M   'P 1'
#
loop_
_entity.id
_entity.type
_entity.pdbx_description
1 polymer ?
#
loop_
_entity_poly.entity_id
_entity_poly.type
_entity_poly.pdbx_seq_one_letter_code
_entity_poly.pdbx_strand_id
1 'polypeptide(L)'
;MSEKKYKVFQPKDKIQLRLPVDTSPDVIKYINKLSRRYGRNFSGEMVRRLISVLETELQINKTKRNSIIVPLPEDLTYNESKKLESEEVRTLIGQLALQLIREPAKAVRLSSEEDEGSKTDDNKSSETAPVIQNEKVLQFAQDNFLDFDDDDDD
;
A
#
# COMPACT_ATOMS: atom_id res chain seq x y z
N MET A 1 45.77 -16.86 -1.40
CA MET A 1 44.31 -17.02 -1.21
C MET A 1 43.68 -17.07 -2.58
N SER A 2 43.04 -18.18 -2.96
CA SER A 2 42.31 -18.27 -4.24
C SER A 2 40.98 -17.55 -4.11
N GLU A 3 40.73 -16.59 -4.99
CA GLU A 3 39.44 -15.90 -5.09
C GLU A 3 38.34 -16.93 -5.41
N LYS A 4 37.27 -16.96 -4.60
CA LYS A 4 36.11 -17.80 -4.86
C LYS A 4 35.35 -17.20 -6.03
N LYS A 5 35.46 -17.81 -7.22
CA LYS A 5 34.62 -17.44 -8.36
C LYS A 5 33.20 -17.96 -8.12
N TYR A 6 32.23 -17.05 -8.04
CA TYR A 6 30.81 -17.38 -7.93
C TYR A 6 30.25 -17.83 -9.29
N LYS A 7 29.29 -18.76 -9.30
CA LYS A 7 28.58 -19.15 -10.52
C LYS A 7 27.66 -18.00 -10.96
N VAL A 8 27.79 -17.57 -12.22
CA VAL A 8 26.81 -16.69 -12.87
C VAL A 8 25.65 -17.56 -13.37
N PHE A 9 24.43 -17.21 -12.98
CA PHE A 9 23.22 -17.93 -13.42
C PHE A 9 22.75 -17.43 -14.79
N GLN A 10 22.32 -18.37 -15.63
CA GLN A 10 21.77 -18.14 -16.96
C GLN A 10 20.35 -18.69 -17.06
N PRO A 11 19.51 -18.22 -18.01
CA PRO A 11 18.22 -18.84 -18.27
C PRO A 11 18.35 -20.36 -18.47
N LYS A 12 17.41 -21.13 -17.92
CA LYS A 12 17.40 -22.61 -17.88
C LYS A 12 18.41 -23.25 -16.91
N ASP A 13 19.19 -22.48 -16.16
CA ASP A 13 19.95 -23.04 -15.05
C ASP A 13 19.03 -23.62 -13.96
N LYS A 14 19.51 -24.68 -13.31
CA LYS A 14 18.83 -25.28 -12.17
C LYS A 14 19.26 -24.59 -10.88
N ILE A 15 18.28 -24.21 -10.05
CA ILE A 15 18.48 -23.69 -8.71
C ILE A 15 17.92 -24.72 -7.73
N GLN A 16 18.74 -25.17 -6.77
CA GLN A 16 18.32 -26.08 -5.71
C GLN A 16 18.07 -25.27 -4.44
N LEU A 17 16.84 -25.31 -3.94
CA LEU A 17 16.43 -24.58 -2.74
C LEU A 17 16.12 -25.57 -1.62
N ARG A 18 16.50 -25.20 -0.39
CA ARG A 18 16.12 -25.91 0.84
C ARG A 18 15.25 -24.99 1.67
N LEU A 19 14.23 -25.56 2.29
CA LEU A 19 13.42 -24.81 3.25
C LEU A 19 14.27 -24.50 4.50
N PRO A 20 14.27 -23.25 4.98
CA PRO A 20 14.87 -22.88 6.25
C PRO A 20 14.24 -23.62 7.44
N VAL A 21 14.99 -23.76 8.53
CA VAL A 21 14.55 -24.48 9.74
C VAL A 21 13.41 -23.74 10.46
N ASP A 22 13.36 -22.42 10.34
CA ASP A 22 12.38 -21.50 10.91
C ASP A 22 11.10 -21.36 10.06
N THR A 23 10.93 -22.16 9.01
CA THR A 23 9.73 -22.10 8.17
C THR A 23 8.47 -22.44 8.98
N SER A 24 7.49 -21.54 9.01
CA SER A 24 6.22 -21.73 9.73
C SER A 24 5.48 -23.01 9.29
N PRO A 25 4.87 -23.78 10.22
CA PRO A 25 4.10 -24.99 9.92
C PRO A 25 2.97 -24.78 8.90
N ASP A 26 2.31 -23.62 8.93
CA ASP A 26 1.21 -23.30 8.00
C ASP A 26 1.72 -23.16 6.57
N VAL A 27 2.91 -22.59 6.38
CA VAL A 27 3.58 -22.47 5.08
C VAL A 27 3.92 -23.87 4.55
N ILE A 28 4.45 -24.75 5.40
CA ILE A 28 4.75 -26.14 5.02
C ILE A 28 3.47 -26.88 4.59
N LYS A 29 2.36 -26.70 5.33
CA LYS A 29 1.05 -27.28 4.98
C LYS A 29 0.55 -26.76 3.63
N TYR A 30 0.68 -25.46 3.39
CA TYR A 30 0.30 -24.84 2.11
C TYR A 30 1.15 -25.39 0.95
N ILE A 31 2.47 -25.47 1.10
CA ILE A 31 3.39 -26.04 0.11
C ILE A 31 3.01 -27.49 -0.22
N ASN A 32 2.72 -28.30 0.79
CA ASN A 32 2.29 -29.69 0.59
C ASN A 32 0.96 -29.79 -0.18
N LYS A 33 -0.02 -28.92 0.13
CA LYS A 33 -1.28 -28.84 -0.62
C LYS A 33 -1.02 -28.46 -2.08
N LEU A 34 -0.09 -27.53 -2.31
CA LEU A 34 0.29 -27.07 -3.64
C LEU A 34 1.00 -28.17 -4.44
N SER A 35 1.90 -28.92 -3.80
CA SER A 35 2.57 -30.08 -4.40
C SER A 35 1.57 -31.15 -4.84
N ARG A 36 0.53 -31.41 -4.03
CA ARG A 36 -0.54 -32.36 -4.40
C ARG A 36 -1.39 -31.85 -5.56
N ARG A 37 -1.63 -30.53 -5.63
CA ARG A 37 -2.41 -29.91 -6.71
C ARG A 37 -1.70 -29.97 -8.06
N TYR A 38 -0.43 -29.57 -8.11
CA TYR A 38 0.29 -29.40 -9.38
C TYR A 38 1.15 -30.62 -9.78
N GLY A 39 1.40 -31.56 -8.85
CA GLY A 39 2.12 -32.81 -9.11
C GLY A 39 3.46 -32.57 -9.81
N ARG A 40 3.61 -33.11 -11.03
CA ARG A 40 4.85 -32.99 -11.84
C ARG A 40 5.21 -31.55 -12.20
N ASN A 41 4.23 -30.65 -12.26
CA ASN A 41 4.45 -29.25 -12.62
C ASN A 41 4.72 -28.36 -11.41
N PHE A 42 4.75 -28.92 -10.19
CA PHE A 42 4.93 -28.18 -8.95
C PHE A 42 6.19 -27.31 -8.95
N SER A 43 7.34 -27.86 -9.35
CA SER A 43 8.59 -27.10 -9.39
C SER A 43 8.53 -25.93 -10.37
N GLY A 44 7.85 -26.08 -11.51
CA GLY A 44 7.67 -25.01 -12.48
C GLY A 44 6.82 -23.88 -11.92
N GLU A 45 5.72 -24.21 -11.25
CA GLU A 45 4.85 -23.23 -10.59
C GLU A 45 5.55 -22.50 -9.43
N MET A 46 6.32 -23.22 -8.61
CA MET A 46 7.10 -22.61 -7.53
C MET A 46 8.15 -21.65 -8.08
N VAL A 47 8.85 -22.02 -9.15
CA VAL A 47 9.83 -21.13 -9.80
C VAL A 47 9.14 -19.90 -10.36
N ARG A 48 7.98 -20.01 -11.01
CA ARG A 48 7.21 -18.84 -11.52
C ARG A 48 6.86 -17.87 -10.39
N ARG A 49 6.36 -18.39 -9.27
CA ARG A 49 6.04 -17.56 -8.09
C ARG A 49 7.29 -16.89 -7.52
N LEU A 50 8.40 -17.62 -7.41
CA LEU A 50 9.66 -17.09 -6.93
C LEU A 50 10.19 -15.96 -7.85
N ILE A 51 10.16 -16.16 -9.17
CA ILE A 51 10.59 -15.14 -10.14
C ILE A 51 9.72 -13.89 -10.02
N SER A 52 8.40 -14.05 -9.91
CA SER A 52 7.49 -12.90 -9.70
C SER A 52 7.86 -12.10 -8.44
N VAL A 53 8.14 -12.77 -7.32
CA VAL A 53 8.58 -12.08 -6.09
C VAL A 53 9.91 -11.36 -6.30
N LEU A 54 10.90 -12.01 -6.93
CA LEU A 54 12.20 -11.39 -7.21
C LEU A 54 12.10 -10.21 -8.19
N GLU A 55 11.20 -10.27 -9.17
CA GLU A 55 10.93 -9.17 -10.09
C GLU A 55 10.32 -7.98 -9.34
N THR A 56 9.36 -8.22 -8.45
CA THR A 56 8.79 -7.20 -7.57
C THR A 56 9.86 -6.60 -6.65
N GLU A 57 10.67 -7.43 -5.97
CA GLU A 57 11.79 -6.97 -5.15
C GLU A 57 12.79 -6.13 -5.97
N LEU A 58 13.10 -6.55 -7.20
CA LEU A 58 13.99 -5.82 -8.08
C LEU A 58 13.40 -4.48 -8.53
N GLN A 59 12.09 -4.41 -8.77
CA GLN A 59 11.39 -3.15 -9.04
C GLN A 59 11.50 -2.20 -7.84
N ILE A 60 11.22 -2.69 -6.64
CA ILE A 60 11.33 -1.92 -5.38
C ILE A 60 12.77 -1.44 -5.13
N ASN A 61 13.76 -2.32 -5.36
CA ASN A 61 15.16 -1.98 -5.15
C ASN A 61 15.70 -1.03 -6.22
N LYS A 62 15.26 -1.15 -7.49
CA LYS A 62 15.64 -0.22 -8.57
C LYS A 62 15.10 1.19 -8.34
N THR A 63 13.92 1.33 -7.74
CA THR A 63 13.37 2.65 -7.41
C THR A 63 14.08 3.33 -6.25
N LYS A 64 14.95 2.62 -5.48
CA LYS A 64 15.90 3.15 -4.48
C LYS A 64 15.35 4.22 -3.53
N ARG A 65 14.04 4.24 -3.28
CA ARG A 65 13.37 5.31 -2.53
C ARG A 65 12.21 4.72 -1.74
N ASN A 66 12.35 4.68 -0.42
CA ASN A 66 11.31 4.72 0.61
C ASN A 66 9.88 4.44 0.12
N SER A 67 9.61 3.24 -0.41
CA SER A 67 8.30 2.88 -0.94
C SER A 67 7.57 1.98 0.05
N ILE A 68 6.38 2.38 0.45
CA ILE A 68 5.48 1.56 1.27
C ILE A 68 4.60 0.77 0.30
N ILE A 69 4.59 -0.57 0.45
CA ILE A 69 3.72 -1.44 -0.34
C ILE A 69 2.46 -1.67 0.48
N VAL A 70 1.36 -1.09 0.04
CA VAL A 70 0.05 -1.32 0.65
C VAL A 70 -0.70 -2.32 -0.24
N PRO A 71 -1.05 -3.51 0.27
CA PRO A 71 -1.88 -4.44 -0.47
C PRO A 71 -3.26 -3.81 -0.70
N LEU A 72 -3.79 -3.97 -1.91
CA LEU A 72 -5.13 -3.48 -2.22
C LEU A 72 -6.19 -4.38 -1.57
N PRO A 73 -7.31 -3.83 -1.07
CA PRO A 73 -8.46 -4.60 -0.62
C PRO A 73 -9.02 -5.50 -1.74
N GLU A 74 -9.57 -6.66 -1.37
CA GLU A 74 -10.11 -7.63 -2.33
C GLU A 74 -11.40 -7.12 -3.04
N ASP A 75 -12.11 -6.15 -2.44
CA ASP A 75 -13.45 -5.71 -2.85
C ASP A 75 -13.48 -4.34 -3.54
N LEU A 76 -12.47 -3.98 -4.33
CA LEU A 76 -12.47 -2.71 -5.05
C LEU A 76 -13.33 -2.72 -6.32
N THR A 77 -14.19 -1.71 -6.47
CA THR A 77 -14.89 -1.42 -7.73
C THR A 77 -13.92 -0.87 -8.79
N TYR A 78 -14.30 -0.97 -10.06
CA TYR A 78 -13.52 -0.43 -11.18
C TYR A 78 -13.22 1.08 -11.06
N ASN A 79 -14.17 1.83 -10.49
CA ASN A 79 -13.99 3.26 -10.29
C ASN A 79 -13.02 3.55 -9.15
N GLU A 80 -13.04 2.78 -8.07
CA GLU A 80 -12.11 2.92 -6.95
C GLU A 80 -10.69 2.53 -7.33
N SER A 81 -10.51 1.46 -8.10
CA SER A 81 -9.18 1.07 -8.60
C SER A 81 -8.60 2.13 -9.53
N LYS A 82 -9.40 2.70 -10.42
CA LYS A 82 -8.99 3.82 -11.27
C LYS A 82 -8.64 5.08 -10.46
N LYS A 83 -9.36 5.35 -9.36
CA LYS A 83 -9.04 6.46 -8.45
C LYS A 83 -7.69 6.24 -7.75
N LEU A 84 -7.37 5.02 -7.30
CA LEU A 84 -6.06 4.69 -6.72
C LEU A 84 -4.89 4.86 -7.71
N GLU A 85 -5.16 4.80 -9.01
CA GLU A 85 -4.15 5.05 -10.04
C GLU A 85 -3.89 6.54 -10.28
N SER A 86 -4.80 7.43 -9.86
CA SER A 86 -4.63 8.88 -9.97
C SER A 86 -3.45 9.40 -9.13
N GLU A 87 -2.74 10.40 -9.66
CA GLU A 87 -1.62 11.07 -8.98
C GLU A 87 -2.07 11.75 -7.67
N GLU A 88 -3.28 12.30 -7.66
CA GLU A 88 -3.88 12.99 -6.52
C GLU A 88 -4.06 12.04 -5.33
N VAL A 89 -4.70 10.90 -5.59
CA VAL A 89 -4.96 9.88 -4.56
C VAL A 89 -3.66 9.27 -4.04
N ARG A 90 -2.68 9.05 -4.91
CA ARG A 90 -1.34 8.57 -4.49
C ARG A 90 -0.62 9.58 -3.60
N THR A 91 -0.75 10.87 -3.90
CA THR A 91 -0.16 11.94 -3.10
C THR A 91 -0.80 12.01 -1.71
N LEU A 92 -2.14 11.92 -1.65
CA LEU A 92 -2.87 11.86 -0.39
C LEU A 92 -2.50 10.66 0.46
N ILE A 93 -2.42 9.46 -0.14
CA ILE A 93 -1.98 8.24 0.56
C ILE A 93 -0.55 8.42 1.09
N GLY A 94 0.34 9.02 0.30
CA GLY A 94 1.71 9.32 0.73
C GLY A 94 1.76 10.28 1.93
N GLN A 95 0.93 11.32 1.93
CA GLN A 95 0.80 12.27 3.04
C GLN A 95 0.24 11.60 4.29
N LEU A 96 -0.82 10.80 4.16
CA LEU A 96 -1.43 10.04 5.25
C LEU A 96 -0.42 9.06 5.87
N ALA A 97 0.30 8.32 5.03
CA ALA A 97 1.34 7.41 5.50
C ALA A 97 2.44 8.15 6.27
N LEU A 98 2.87 9.33 5.78
CA LEU A 98 3.87 10.14 6.47
C LEU A 98 3.36 10.69 7.80
N GLN A 99 2.08 11.09 7.87
CA GLN A 99 1.44 11.55 9.09
C GLN A 99 1.32 10.41 10.11
N LEU A 100 0.91 9.21 9.69
CA LEU A 100 0.84 8.02 10.54
C LEU A 100 2.22 7.65 11.12
N ILE A 101 3.28 7.74 10.32
CA ILE A 101 4.65 7.45 10.77
C ILE A 101 5.12 8.46 11.82
N ARG A 102 4.78 9.74 11.65
CA ARG A 102 5.26 10.82 12.53
C ARG A 102 4.44 10.95 13.80
N GLU A 103 3.12 10.85 13.70
CA GLU A 103 2.18 11.13 14.78
C GLU A 103 0.99 10.15 14.73
N PRO A 104 1.20 8.87 15.10
CA PRO A 104 0.18 7.83 14.98
C PRO A 104 -1.08 8.12 15.81
N ALA A 105 -0.96 8.87 16.91
CA ALA A 105 -2.08 9.21 17.79
C ALA A 105 -3.02 10.30 17.24
N LYS A 106 -2.59 11.12 16.26
CA LYS A 106 -3.40 12.21 15.69
C LYS A 106 -4.06 11.87 14.36
N ALA A 107 -3.58 10.83 13.68
CA ALA A 107 -3.88 10.56 12.28
C ALA A 107 -5.27 9.96 11.99
N VAL A 108 -6.10 9.68 13.01
CA VAL A 108 -7.44 9.08 12.82
C VAL A 108 -8.54 10.14 12.67
N ARG A 109 -8.25 11.44 12.88
CA ARG A 109 -9.22 12.49 12.55
C ARG A 109 -9.10 12.87 11.08
N LEU A 110 -9.69 12.06 10.21
CA LEU A 110 -10.28 12.58 8.97
C LEU A 110 -11.37 13.54 9.45
N SER A 111 -11.07 14.83 9.52
CA SER A 111 -12.05 15.87 9.80
C SER A 111 -12.98 15.97 8.59
N SER A 112 -13.96 15.07 8.53
CA SER A 112 -15.22 15.30 7.85
C SER A 112 -15.94 16.41 8.61
N GLU A 113 -16.34 17.47 7.91
CA GLU A 113 -17.10 18.61 8.41
C GLU A 113 -18.55 18.23 8.79
N GLU A 114 -18.71 17.21 9.63
CA GLU A 114 -20.00 16.80 10.21
C GLU A 114 -19.96 16.76 11.76
N ASP A 115 -18.98 17.45 12.38
CA ASP A 115 -18.98 17.75 13.82
C ASP A 115 -19.53 19.18 14.07
N GLU A 116 -20.63 19.56 13.43
CA GLU A 116 -21.46 20.72 13.79
C GLU A 116 -22.87 20.21 14.11
N GLY A 117 -23.08 19.77 15.35
CA GLY A 117 -24.39 19.22 15.71
C GLY A 117 -24.64 18.68 17.11
N SER A 118 -23.84 18.98 18.15
CA SER A 118 -24.40 19.06 19.51
C SER A 118 -23.47 19.81 20.46
N LYS A 119 -23.98 20.95 20.95
CA LYS A 119 -23.37 21.70 22.04
C LYS A 119 -23.37 20.87 23.32
N THR A 120 -22.24 20.83 24.02
CA THR A 120 -22.15 21.17 25.46
C THR A 120 -20.67 21.23 25.88
N ASP A 121 -20.24 22.46 26.16
CA ASP A 121 -19.29 22.91 27.19
C ASP A 121 -18.07 22.02 27.55
N ASP A 122 -16.86 22.48 27.20
CA ASP A 122 -15.98 23.17 28.17
C ASP A 122 -14.58 23.51 27.60
N ASN A 123 -14.29 24.80 27.58
CA ASN A 123 -13.00 25.46 27.80
C ASN A 123 -11.67 24.88 27.25
N LYS A 124 -11.16 25.61 26.24
CA LYS A 124 -9.77 26.09 26.09
C LYS A 124 -8.70 25.08 25.63
N SER A 125 -8.44 25.06 24.32
CA SER A 125 -7.05 25.16 23.84
C SER A 125 -6.98 25.80 22.47
N SER A 126 -6.04 26.74 22.35
CA SER A 126 -5.83 27.67 21.26
C SER A 126 -5.43 27.01 19.94
N GLU A 127 -5.89 27.63 18.85
CA GLU A 127 -5.40 27.59 17.48
C GLU A 127 -3.91 27.27 17.33
N THR A 128 -3.59 26.28 16.49
CA THR A 128 -2.84 26.47 15.22
C THR A 128 -2.74 25.12 14.52
N ALA A 129 -3.75 24.77 13.72
CA ALA A 129 -3.58 23.73 12.70
C ALA A 129 -2.66 24.28 11.59
N PRO A 130 -1.69 23.51 11.07
CA PRO A 130 -0.93 23.94 9.91
C PRO A 130 -1.88 23.97 8.71
N VAL A 131 -2.23 25.18 8.26
CA VAL A 131 -2.93 25.40 7.00
C VAL A 131 -2.08 24.76 5.89
N ILE A 132 -2.58 23.69 5.29
CA ILE A 132 -1.97 23.09 4.10
C ILE A 132 -2.26 24.03 2.93
N GLN A 133 -1.31 24.90 2.62
CA GLN A 133 -1.40 25.93 1.57
C GLN A 133 -1.19 25.36 0.16
N ASN A 134 -1.85 24.26 -0.19
CA ASN A 134 -1.86 23.78 -1.57
C ASN A 134 -3.17 24.22 -2.23
N GLU A 135 -3.12 25.32 -2.98
CA GLU A 135 -4.26 25.90 -3.70
C GLU A 135 -5.01 24.87 -4.57
N LYS A 136 -4.28 23.90 -5.15
CA LYS A 136 -4.87 22.80 -5.93
C LYS A 136 -5.68 21.81 -5.11
N VAL A 137 -5.30 21.57 -3.86
CA VAL A 137 -6.03 20.67 -2.95
C VAL A 137 -7.30 21.37 -2.45
N LEU A 138 -7.23 22.69 -2.22
CA LEU A 138 -8.40 23.52 -1.92
C LEU A 138 -9.39 23.56 -3.09
N GLN A 139 -8.93 23.77 -4.33
CA GLN A 139 -9.78 23.73 -5.52
C GLN A 139 -10.43 22.38 -5.73
N PHE A 140 -9.69 21.27 -5.58
CA PHE A 140 -10.26 19.94 -5.69
C PHE A 140 -11.34 19.66 -4.63
N ALA A 141 -11.12 20.11 -3.39
CA ALA A 141 -12.13 19.99 -2.34
C ALA A 141 -13.38 20.81 -2.65
N GLN A 142 -13.20 22.03 -3.17
CA GLN A 142 -14.29 22.91 -3.61
C GLN A 142 -15.12 22.26 -4.72
N ASP A 143 -14.46 21.85 -5.81
CA ASP A 143 -15.11 21.33 -7.01
C ASP A 143 -15.83 19.98 -6.80
N ASN A 144 -15.48 19.22 -5.76
CA ASN A 144 -16.02 17.86 -5.56
C ASN A 144 -16.90 17.71 -4.32
N PHE A 145 -16.80 18.61 -3.34
CA PHE A 145 -17.47 18.44 -2.05
C PHE A 145 -18.23 19.69 -1.57
N LEU A 146 -18.00 20.87 -2.17
CA LEU A 146 -18.56 22.12 -1.67
C LEU A 146 -19.46 22.87 -2.69
N ASP A 147 -19.81 22.26 -3.83
CA ASP A 147 -20.89 22.76 -4.70
C ASP A 147 -22.24 22.51 -4.00
N PHE A 148 -22.64 23.47 -3.15
CA PHE A 148 -23.95 23.58 -2.50
C PHE A 148 -24.78 24.71 -3.12
N ASP A 149 -24.77 24.84 -4.46
CA ASP A 149 -25.76 25.66 -5.15
C ASP A 149 -26.90 24.77 -5.65
N ASP A 150 -28.12 25.11 -5.20
CA ASP A 150 -29.46 24.58 -5.52
C ASP A 150 -30.07 23.54 -4.55
N ASP A 151 -30.55 24.01 -3.39
CA ASP A 151 -31.85 23.59 -2.82
C ASP A 151 -32.35 24.58 -1.74
N ASP A 152 -32.37 25.87 -2.06
CA ASP A 152 -33.15 26.89 -1.32
C ASP A 152 -34.00 27.70 -2.33
N ASP A 153 -35.14 27.15 -2.73
CA ASP A 153 -36.27 27.89 -3.29
C ASP A 153 -37.55 27.52 -2.50
N ASP A 154 -38.06 28.51 -1.76
CA ASP A 154 -39.35 28.71 -1.04
C ASP A 154 -40.37 27.56 -0.87
#